data_AF-A0A537EVE5-F1
#
_entry.id   AF-A0A537EVE5-F1
#
_cell.length_a   1.000
_cell.length_b   1.000
_cell.length_c   1.000
_cell.angle_alpha   90.00
_cell.angle_beta   90.00
_cell.angle_gamma   90.00
#
_symmetry.space_group_name_H-M   'P 1'
#
loop_
_entity.id
_entity.type
_entity.pdbx_description
1 polymer ?
#
loop_
_entity_poly.entity_id
_entity_poly.type
_entity_poly.pdbx_seq_one_letter_code
_entity_poly.pdbx_strand_id
1 'polypeptide(L)'
;MFAATLPELKALNVLGLGLNTAVLSALIFNAIIIPLLIPLAMGGIRFKPTSTMALFIKNALIYGAGGIIVPFIGIKLIDIALLSIGG
;
A
#
# COMPACT_ATOMS: atom_id res chain seq x y z
N MET A 1 -0.96 -6.79 -22.07
CA MET A 1 -1.07 -6.15 -23.41
C MET A 1 -1.19 -4.62 -23.37
N PHE A 2 -1.62 -3.98 -22.26
CA PHE A 2 -1.90 -2.52 -22.23
C PHE A 2 -0.67 -1.61 -21.98
N ALA A 3 0.37 -2.08 -21.28
CA ALA A 3 1.57 -1.27 -20.99
C ALA A 3 2.74 -1.52 -21.98
N ALA A 4 2.56 -2.41 -22.96
CA ALA A 4 3.50 -2.57 -24.07
C ALA A 4 3.24 -1.55 -25.19
N THR A 5 2.02 -0.99 -25.26
CA THR A 5 1.57 -0.08 -26.32
C THR A 5 1.77 1.39 -25.98
N LEU A 6 1.83 1.76 -24.69
CA LEU A 6 2.13 3.12 -24.24
C LEU A 6 3.43 3.13 -23.41
N PRO A 7 4.58 3.48 -24.02
CA PRO A 7 5.86 3.55 -23.31
C PRO A 7 5.87 4.61 -22.20
N GLU A 8 5.04 5.64 -22.31
CA GLU A 8 4.85 6.67 -21.26
C GLU A 8 4.35 6.07 -19.95
N LEU A 9 3.57 4.99 -19.99
CA LEU A 9 3.11 4.30 -18.79
C LEU A 9 4.24 3.58 -18.04
N LYS A 10 5.37 3.28 -18.71
CA LYS A 10 6.54 2.73 -18.02
C LYS A 10 7.19 3.75 -17.08
N ALA A 11 7.12 5.04 -17.39
CA ALA A 11 7.65 6.09 -16.52
C ALA A 11 6.87 6.20 -15.20
N LEU A 12 5.59 5.80 -15.21
CA LEU A 12 4.74 5.73 -14.02
C LEU A 12 4.97 4.45 -13.18
N ASN A 13 5.74 3.48 -13.69
CA ASN A 13 6.10 2.28 -12.95
C ASN A 13 7.22 2.55 -11.93
N VAL A 14 6.93 3.40 -10.96
CA VAL A 14 7.87 3.79 -9.88
C VAL A 14 8.37 2.56 -9.11
N LEU A 15 7.50 1.54 -8.96
CA LEU A 15 7.81 0.31 -8.24
C LEU A 15 8.57 -0.73 -9.08
N GLY A 16 8.73 -0.52 -10.39
CA GLY A 16 9.37 -1.49 -11.28
C GLY A 16 8.70 -2.87 -11.24
N LEU A 17 7.37 -2.92 -11.19
CA LEU A 17 6.58 -4.17 -11.15
C LEU A 17 6.58 -4.85 -12.52
N GLY A 18 6.43 -6.18 -12.51
CA GLY A 18 6.29 -6.97 -13.73
C GLY A 18 5.01 -6.64 -14.51
N LEU A 19 5.09 -6.61 -15.84
CA LEU A 19 3.98 -6.24 -16.73
C LEU A 19 2.72 -7.09 -16.55
N ASN A 20 2.89 -8.37 -16.19
CA ASN A 20 1.78 -9.31 -15.99
C ASN A 20 1.38 -9.44 -14.52
N THR A 21 2.31 -9.20 -13.60
CA THR A 21 2.14 -9.41 -12.15
C THR A 21 1.70 -8.15 -11.41
N ALA A 22 1.86 -6.96 -12.00
CA ALA A 22 1.54 -5.68 -11.34
C ALA A 22 0.07 -5.60 -10.89
N VAL A 23 -0.88 -5.93 -11.77
CA VAL A 23 -2.32 -5.89 -11.45
C VAL A 23 -2.66 -6.94 -10.40
N LEU A 24 -2.13 -8.16 -10.54
CA LEU A 24 -2.39 -9.26 -9.61
C LEU A 24 -1.85 -8.93 -8.22
N SER A 25 -0.64 -8.39 -8.12
CA SER A 25 -0.01 -8.00 -6.85
C SER A 25 -0.80 -6.91 -6.14
N ALA A 26 -1.27 -5.90 -6.89
CA ALA A 26 -2.12 -4.83 -6.34
C ALA A 26 -3.46 -5.37 -5.81
N LEU A 27 -4.11 -6.28 -6.54
CA LEU A 27 -5.38 -6.89 -6.10
C LEU A 27 -5.19 -7.75 -4.85
N ILE A 28 -4.14 -8.57 -4.79
CA ILE A 28 -3.83 -9.40 -3.62
C ILE A 28 -3.54 -8.52 -2.41
N PHE A 29 -2.73 -7.46 -2.57
CA PHE A 29 -2.45 -6.53 -1.49
C PHE A 29 -3.73 -5.90 -0.94
N ASN A 30 -4.62 -5.41 -1.81
CA ASN A 30 -5.88 -4.81 -1.40
C ASN A 30 -6.79 -5.81 -0.65
N ALA A 31 -6.85 -7.06 -1.12
CA ALA A 31 -7.62 -8.12 -0.48
C ALA A 31 -7.11 -8.46 0.94
N ILE A 32 -5.81 -8.31 1.20
CA ILE A 32 -5.20 -8.57 2.50
C ILE A 32 -5.31 -7.35 3.42
N ILE A 33 -5.00 -6.16 2.91
CA ILE A 33 -4.87 -4.96 3.75
C ILE A 33 -6.21 -4.49 4.32
N ILE A 34 -7.31 -4.63 3.56
CA ILE A 34 -8.64 -4.18 4.01
C ILE A 34 -9.07 -4.94 5.27
N PRO A 35 -9.13 -6.29 5.30
CA PRO A 35 -9.43 -7.04 6.51
C PRO A 35 -8.50 -6.72 7.70
N LEU A 36 -7.21 -6.51 7.44
CA LEU A 36 -6.23 -6.15 8.47
C LEU A 36 -6.51 -4.79 9.11
N LEU A 37 -7.04 -3.83 8.35
CA LEU A 37 -7.34 -2.48 8.83
C LEU A 37 -8.72 -2.36 9.48
N ILE A 38 -9.67 -3.27 9.23
CA ILE A 38 -10.99 -3.30 9.89
C ILE A 38 -10.89 -3.25 11.43
N PRO A 39 -10.12 -4.12 12.11
CA PRO A 39 -10.04 -4.09 13.58
C PRO A 39 -9.41 -2.79 14.08
N LEU A 40 -8.44 -2.22 13.34
CA LEU A 40 -7.84 -0.93 13.68
C LEU A 40 -8.87 0.21 13.56
N ALA A 41 -9.72 0.19 12.52
CA ALA A 41 -10.79 1.15 12.32
C ALA A 41 -11.87 1.06 13.43
N MET A 42 -12.14 -0.15 13.93
CA MET A 42 -13.10 -0.39 15.01
C MET A 42 -12.55 -0.08 16.41
N GLY A 43 -11.22 -0.07 16.60
CA GLY A 43 -10.58 -0.01 17.91
C GLY A 43 -10.81 1.28 18.71
N GLY A 44 -11.33 2.35 18.07
CA GLY A 44 -11.57 3.64 18.71
C GLY A 44 -10.29 4.34 19.17
N ILE A 45 -10.27 5.67 19.09
CA ILE A 45 -9.10 6.44 19.52
C ILE A 45 -9.22 6.70 21.02
N ARG A 46 -8.32 6.15 21.85
CA ARG A 46 -8.27 6.50 23.29
C ARG A 46 -7.94 7.98 23.42
N PHE A 47 -8.94 8.79 23.73
CA PHE A 47 -8.80 10.23 23.91
C PHE A 47 -7.90 10.49 25.12
N LYS A 48 -6.73 11.10 24.88
CA LYS A 48 -5.83 11.59 25.93
C LYS A 48 -5.97 13.11 26.00
N PRO A 49 -6.01 13.73 27.19
CA PRO A 49 -6.03 15.18 27.35
C PRO A 49 -4.67 15.74 26.91
N THR A 50 -4.54 16.00 25.63
CA THR A 50 -3.41 16.67 24.97
C THR A 50 -3.99 17.69 24.00
N SER A 51 -3.19 18.69 23.61
CA SER A 51 -3.58 19.61 22.55
C SER A 51 -4.04 18.85 21.31
N THR A 52 -5.23 19.17 20.80
CA THR A 52 -5.81 18.58 19.59
C THR A 52 -4.85 18.65 18.40
N MET A 53 -4.08 19.74 18.29
CA MET A 53 -3.07 19.93 17.25
C MET A 53 -1.92 18.92 17.36
N ALA A 54 -1.44 18.66 18.58
CA ALA A 54 -0.37 17.70 18.81
C ALA A 54 -0.82 16.27 18.52
N LEU A 55 -2.07 15.92 18.83
CA LEU A 55 -2.66 14.63 18.50
C LEU A 55 -2.83 14.46 16.98
N PHE A 56 -3.30 15.50 16.30
CA PHE A 56 -3.46 15.52 14.85
C PHE A 56 -2.14 15.28 14.12
N ILE A 57 -1.09 16.05 14.45
CA ILE A 57 0.23 15.90 13.82
C ILE A 57 0.78 14.49 14.01
N LYS A 58 0.68 13.94 15.24
CA LYS A 58 1.17 12.58 15.53
C LYS A 58 0.42 11.52 14.73
N ASN A 59 -0.91 11.62 14.66
CA ASN A 59 -1.71 10.67 13.90
C ASN A 59 -1.51 10.83 12.38
N ALA A 60 -1.43 12.06 11.89
CA ALA A 60 -1.15 12.34 10.47
C ALA A 60 0.22 11.82 10.05
N LEU A 61 1.25 11.98 10.89
CA LEU A 61 2.57 11.42 10.61
C LEU A 61 2.57 9.89 10.61
N ILE A 62 1.98 9.25 11.63
CA ILE A 62 2.01 7.79 11.75
C ILE A 62 1.11 7.13 10.70
N TYR A 63 -0.18 7.51 10.66
CA TYR A 63 -1.16 6.88 9.78
C TYR A 63 -1.10 7.41 8.34
N GLY A 64 -0.66 8.66 8.14
CA GLY A 64 -0.43 9.21 6.80
C GLY A 64 0.85 8.66 6.17
N ALA A 65 2.00 8.77 6.84
CA ALA A 65 3.25 8.23 6.28
C ALA A 65 3.20 6.70 6.21
N GLY A 66 2.67 6.03 7.23
CA GLY A 66 2.43 4.59 7.21
C GLY A 66 1.49 4.18 6.08
N GLY A 67 0.40 4.92 5.85
CA GLY A 67 -0.55 4.67 4.76
C GLY A 67 0.06 4.81 3.36
N ILE A 68 1.11 5.62 3.19
CA ILE A 68 1.85 5.73 1.93
C ILE A 68 2.89 4.61 1.81
N ILE A 69 3.67 4.34 2.87
CA ILE A 69 4.81 3.43 2.80
C ILE A 69 4.35 1.96 2.71
N VAL A 70 3.36 1.57 3.52
CA VAL A 70 2.86 0.19 3.60
C VAL A 70 2.42 -0.39 2.25
N PRO A 71 1.59 0.28 1.42
CA PRO A 71 1.18 -0.28 0.13
C PRO A 71 2.33 -0.43 -0.85
N PHE A 72 3.27 0.51 -0.90
CA PHE A 72 4.42 0.43 -1.80
C PHE A 72 5.30 -0.78 -1.48
N ILE A 73 5.60 -1.00 -0.20
CA ILE A 73 6.40 -2.15 0.24
C ILE A 73 5.60 -3.45 0.05
N GLY A 74 4.33 -3.48 0.47
CA GLY A 74 3.50 -4.67 0.41
C GLY A 74 3.29 -5.19 -1.02
N ILE A 75 2.96 -4.30 -1.96
CA ILE A 75 2.77 -4.66 -3.36
C ILE A 75 4.08 -5.19 -3.96
N LYS A 76 5.22 -4.53 -3.66
CA LYS A 76 6.53 -4.97 -4.16
C LYS A 76 6.92 -6.36 -3.66
N LEU A 77 6.65 -6.66 -2.39
CA LEU A 77 6.93 -7.97 -1.81
C LEU A 77 6.07 -9.07 -2.44
N ILE A 78 4.78 -8.79 -2.69
CA ILE A 78 3.88 -9.74 -3.36
C ILE A 78 4.34 -9.99 -4.80
N ASP A 79 4.75 -8.95 -5.53
CA ASP A 79 5.25 -9.06 -6.90
C ASP A 79 6.50 -9.95 -6.97
N ILE A 80 7.45 -9.74 -6.06
CA ILE A 80 8.67 -10.57 -5.97
C ILE A 80 8.31 -12.02 -5.62
N ALA A 81 7.39 -12.24 -4.67
CA ALA A 81 6.95 -13.58 -4.30
C ALA A 81 6.30 -14.32 -5.49
N LEU A 82 5.41 -13.65 -6.23
CA LEU A 82 4.78 -14.21 -7.42
C LEU A 82 5.79 -14.54 -8.52
N LEU A 83 6.76 -13.66 -8.76
CA LEU A 83 7.84 -13.90 -9.72
C LEU A 83 8.71 -15.11 -9.31
N SER A 84 8.93 -15.32 -8.01
CA SER A 84 9.72 -16.46 -7.51
C SER A 84 9.00 -17.81 -7.57
N ILE A 85 7.66 -17.81 -7.54
CA ILE A 85 6.84 -19.03 -7.55
C ILE A 85 6.40 -19.40 -8.98
N GLY A 86 6.19 -18.40 -9.85
CA GLY A 86 5.78 -18.58 -11.23
C GLY A 86 6.90 -18.58 -12.26
N GLY A 87 8.16 -18.45 -11.82
CA GLY A 87 9.38 -18.46 -12.64
C GLY A 87 10.03 -19.84 -12.75
#